data_AF-A0A136KQR2-F1
#
_entry.id   AF-A0A136KQR2-F1
#
_cell.length_a   1.000
_cell.length_b   1.000
_cell.length_c   1.000
_cell.angle_alpha   90.00
_cell.angle_beta   90.00
_cell.angle_gamma   90.00
#
_symmetry.space_group_name_H-M   'P 1'
#
loop_
_entity.id
_entity.type
_entity.pdbx_description
1 polymer ?
#
loop_
_entity_poly.entity_id
_entity_poly.type
_entity_poly.pdbx_seq_one_letter_code
_entity_poly.pdbx_strand_id
1 'polypeptide(L)'
;MQKIQSFTFEGSSDTTYFAKANSALSGGTEEEVQTASKEDFKRIEAEIQEQINKKKSEALAAGDNSYKVLNELTEIELTKEDYSKEVAEEAKTLDAKVTAEVTFYLYNDAVVKSALIKDLAEKVPDQYELKPEHVSFTIANSEITDDGVSISLNAKGKPSYKVDQKELVARIKAKPTKSVEQIIKSNARTSGYSLEVNSPIPFFKFFTPLFDRNYTVTSEPLE
;
A
#
# COMPACT_ATOMS: atom_id res chain seq x y z
N MET A 1 28.70 -34.17 -69.09
CA MET A 1 27.82 -33.10 -69.62
C MET A 1 27.65 -32.06 -68.52
N GLN A 2 28.23 -30.86 -68.67
CA GLN A 2 28.03 -29.76 -67.71
C GLN A 2 26.63 -29.16 -67.92
N LYS A 3 25.86 -29.00 -66.84
CA LYS A 3 24.50 -28.43 -66.87
C LYS A 3 24.61 -26.90 -66.85
N ILE A 4 24.40 -26.27 -68.01
CA ILE A 4 24.43 -24.80 -68.16
C ILE A 4 23.15 -24.22 -67.56
N GLN A 5 23.27 -23.25 -66.66
CA GLN A 5 22.12 -22.53 -66.08
C GLN A 5 21.94 -21.18 -66.79
N SER A 6 20.69 -20.83 -67.09
CA SER A 6 20.30 -19.58 -67.77
C SER A 6 19.51 -18.72 -66.80
N PHE A 7 19.87 -17.44 -66.70
CA PHE A 7 19.22 -16.45 -65.84
C PHE A 7 18.60 -15.35 -66.70
N THR A 8 17.42 -14.90 -66.31
CA THR A 8 16.69 -13.79 -66.91
C THR A 8 16.50 -12.69 -65.87
N PHE A 9 16.39 -11.44 -66.31
CA PHE A 9 16.24 -10.28 -65.44
C PHE A 9 14.77 -9.86 -65.41
N GLU A 10 14.21 -9.71 -64.20
CA GLU A 10 12.82 -9.31 -64.04
C GLU A 10 12.58 -7.91 -64.65
N GLY A 11 11.55 -7.78 -65.50
CA GLY A 11 11.23 -6.54 -66.23
C GLY A 11 11.95 -6.35 -67.57
N SER A 12 12.76 -7.32 -68.02
CA SER A 12 13.48 -7.28 -69.31
C SER A 12 13.04 -8.40 -70.26
N SER A 13 13.29 -8.22 -71.57
CA SER A 13 12.96 -9.25 -72.57
C SER A 13 13.97 -10.41 -72.54
N ASP A 14 13.47 -11.61 -72.23
CA ASP A 14 14.25 -12.87 -72.11
C ASP A 14 15.02 -13.27 -73.38
N THR A 15 14.62 -12.74 -74.53
CA THR A 15 15.29 -13.00 -75.82
C THR A 15 16.47 -12.06 -76.08
N THR A 16 16.51 -10.92 -75.41
CA THR A 16 17.49 -9.84 -75.66
C THR A 16 18.53 -9.75 -74.55
N TYR A 17 18.14 -10.05 -73.30
CA TYR A 17 19.01 -9.94 -72.13
C TYR A 17 18.91 -11.20 -71.26
N PHE A 18 19.86 -12.11 -71.46
CA PHE A 18 20.01 -13.30 -70.63
C PHE A 18 21.48 -13.54 -70.27
N ALA A 19 21.72 -14.13 -69.10
CA ALA A 19 23.06 -14.52 -68.65
C ALA A 19 23.14 -16.05 -68.55
N LYS A 20 24.26 -16.63 -68.99
CA LYS A 20 24.52 -18.08 -68.90
C LYS A 20 25.71 -18.34 -68.00
N ALA A 21 25.52 -19.17 -66.99
CA ALA A 21 26.60 -19.67 -66.15
C ALA A 21 27.05 -21.04 -66.65
N ASN A 22 28.34 -21.16 -66.96
CA ASN A 22 28.97 -22.41 -67.44
C ASN A 22 29.33 -23.37 -66.29
N SER A 23 29.13 -22.94 -65.04
CA SER A 23 29.29 -23.72 -63.82
C SER A 23 28.15 -23.41 -62.84
N ALA A 24 27.88 -24.29 -61.88
CA ALA A 24 26.96 -23.96 -60.79
C ALA A 24 27.46 -22.70 -60.07
N LEU A 25 26.59 -21.74 -59.82
CA LEU A 25 26.91 -20.60 -58.97
C LEU A 25 27.14 -21.16 -57.55
N SER A 26 28.37 -21.08 -57.07
CA SER A 26 28.75 -21.43 -55.70
C SER A 26 29.41 -20.21 -55.09
N GLY A 27 28.78 -19.63 -54.08
CA GLY A 27 29.20 -18.37 -53.49
C GLY A 27 27.99 -17.53 -53.12
N GLY A 28 27.86 -17.30 -51.82
CA GLY A 28 26.75 -16.61 -51.16
C GLY A 28 26.82 -17.00 -49.68
N THR A 29 26.86 -16.00 -48.81
CA THR A 29 26.79 -16.22 -47.37
C THR A 29 25.35 -15.95 -46.96
N GLU A 30 24.67 -16.99 -46.47
CA GLU A 30 23.41 -16.82 -45.76
C GLU A 30 23.78 -16.50 -44.31
N GLU A 31 23.39 -15.32 -43.84
CA GLU A 31 23.65 -14.86 -42.48
C GLU A 31 22.31 -14.56 -41.82
N GLU A 32 21.99 -15.33 -40.77
CA GLU A 32 20.80 -15.11 -39.95
C GLU A 32 21.13 -14.04 -38.90
N VAL A 33 20.57 -12.85 -39.08
CA VAL A 33 20.79 -11.71 -38.19
C VAL A 33 19.61 -11.54 -37.23
N GLN A 34 19.91 -11.52 -35.93
CA GLN A 34 18.94 -11.25 -34.88
C GLN A 34 18.79 -9.73 -34.73
N THR A 35 17.56 -9.23 -34.70
CA THR A 35 17.28 -7.79 -34.59
C THR A 35 16.41 -7.49 -33.37
N ALA A 36 16.54 -6.28 -32.84
CA ALA A 36 15.67 -5.81 -31.77
C ALA A 36 14.24 -5.60 -32.29
N SER A 37 13.31 -6.44 -31.82
CA SER A 37 11.90 -6.41 -32.25
C SER A 37 11.08 -5.43 -31.44
N LYS A 38 9.92 -5.00 -31.94
CA LYS A 38 8.98 -4.16 -31.18
C LYS A 38 8.44 -4.88 -29.95
N GLU A 39 8.33 -6.20 -30.03
CA GLU A 39 7.92 -7.08 -28.95
C GLU A 39 8.94 -7.06 -27.80
N ASP A 40 10.24 -6.96 -28.11
CA ASP A 40 11.28 -6.81 -27.09
C ASP A 40 11.18 -5.49 -26.34
N PHE A 41 10.93 -4.37 -27.04
CA PHE A 41 10.71 -3.08 -26.38
C PHE A 41 9.49 -3.09 -25.45
N LYS A 42 8.38 -3.69 -25.89
CA LYS A 42 7.19 -3.86 -25.02
C LYS A 42 7.49 -4.69 -23.78
N ARG A 43 8.30 -5.74 -23.91
CA ARG A 43 8.72 -6.56 -22.77
C ARG A 43 9.58 -5.76 -21.80
N ILE A 44 10.52 -4.97 -22.32
CA ILE A 44 11.36 -4.09 -21.50
C ILE A 44 10.55 -3.01 -20.80
N GLU A 45 9.57 -2.39 -21.46
CA GLU A 45 8.65 -1.43 -20.83
C GLU A 45 7.90 -2.06 -19.64
N ALA A 46 7.41 -3.30 -19.80
CA ALA A 46 6.77 -4.04 -18.72
C ALA A 46 7.75 -4.33 -17.56
N GLU A 47 8.98 -4.74 -17.88
CA GLU A 47 10.03 -4.97 -16.88
C GLU A 47 10.43 -3.67 -16.16
N ILE A 48 10.52 -2.53 -16.86
CA ILE A 48 10.76 -1.21 -16.26
C ILE A 48 9.65 -0.89 -15.25
N GLN A 49 8.38 -1.07 -15.64
CA GLN A 49 7.24 -0.81 -14.75
C GLN A 49 7.26 -1.72 -13.51
N GLU A 50 7.62 -2.99 -13.68
CA GLU A 50 7.78 -3.93 -12.57
C GLU A 50 8.89 -3.49 -11.62
N GLN A 51 10.05 -3.10 -12.16
CA GLN A 51 11.19 -2.62 -11.37
C GLN A 51 10.88 -1.32 -10.63
N ILE A 52 10.15 -0.39 -11.24
CA ILE A 52 9.68 0.84 -10.58
C ILE A 52 8.75 0.49 -9.41
N ASN A 53 7.78 -0.40 -9.62
CA ASN A 53 6.86 -0.82 -8.57
C ASN A 53 7.58 -1.55 -7.42
N LYS A 54 8.57 -2.38 -7.73
CA LYS A 54 9.41 -3.05 -6.74
C LYS A 54 10.20 -2.04 -5.90
N LYS A 55 10.92 -1.12 -6.55
CA LYS A 55 11.69 -0.06 -5.87
C LYS A 55 10.82 0.87 -5.03
N LYS A 56 9.62 1.22 -5.52
CA LYS A 56 8.60 1.95 -4.73
C LYS A 56 8.28 1.20 -3.44
N SER A 57 7.98 -0.10 -3.54
CA SER A 57 7.61 -0.91 -2.38
C SER A 57 8.76 -1.02 -1.38
N GLU A 58 9.99 -1.18 -1.85
CA GLU A 58 11.21 -1.19 -1.02
C GLU A 58 11.43 0.15 -0.32
N ALA A 59 11.28 1.28 -1.03
CA ALA A 59 11.43 2.61 -0.47
C ALA A 59 10.39 2.90 0.62
N LEU A 60 9.13 2.49 0.40
CA LEU A 60 8.06 2.63 1.39
C LEU A 60 8.29 1.74 2.60
N ALA A 61 8.79 0.51 2.41
CA ALA A 61 9.10 -0.41 3.50
C ALA A 61 10.29 0.05 4.36
N ALA A 62 11.21 0.82 3.80
CA ALA A 62 12.32 1.44 4.53
C ALA A 62 11.91 2.72 5.28
N GLY A 63 10.74 3.27 4.99
CA GLY A 63 10.21 4.49 5.60
C GLY A 63 9.65 4.29 7.01
N ASP A 64 9.21 5.39 7.62
CA ASP A 64 8.50 5.35 8.90
C ASP A 64 7.08 4.79 8.72
N ASN A 65 6.82 3.64 9.34
CA ASN A 65 5.53 2.94 9.32
C ASN A 65 4.39 3.74 9.99
N SER A 66 4.67 4.87 10.63
CA SER A 66 3.66 5.78 11.18
C SER A 66 2.88 6.55 10.11
N TYR A 67 3.41 6.60 8.88
CA TYR A 67 2.78 7.28 7.76
C TYR A 67 2.16 6.29 6.77
N LYS A 68 1.06 6.71 6.16
CA LYS A 68 0.38 6.01 5.07
C LYS A 68 0.52 6.81 3.79
N VAL A 69 0.55 6.10 2.66
CA VAL A 69 0.72 6.70 1.33
C VAL A 69 -0.65 7.01 0.71
N LEU A 70 -0.77 8.19 0.10
CA LEU A 70 -1.85 8.54 -0.82
C LEU A 70 -1.48 8.01 -2.21
N ASN A 71 -1.85 6.77 -2.49
CA ASN A 71 -1.51 6.12 -3.76
C ASN A 71 -2.09 6.87 -4.98
N GLU A 72 -3.25 7.52 -4.83
CA GLU A 72 -3.91 8.29 -5.88
C GLU A 72 -3.09 9.51 -6.34
N LEU A 73 -2.26 10.06 -5.45
CA LEU A 73 -1.40 11.21 -5.74
C LEU A 73 0.06 10.81 -6.01
N THR A 74 0.36 9.51 -6.06
CA THR A 74 1.73 9.07 -6.31
C THR A 74 2.09 9.33 -7.76
N GLU A 75 3.07 10.21 -7.97
CA GLU A 75 3.55 10.58 -9.30
C GLU A 75 4.81 9.78 -9.63
N ILE A 76 4.90 9.34 -10.88
CA ILE A 76 6.08 8.66 -11.42
C ILE A 76 6.44 9.39 -12.71
N GLU A 77 7.62 9.99 -12.73
CA GLU A 77 8.16 10.68 -13.89
C GLU A 77 9.41 9.96 -14.37
N LEU A 78 9.45 9.58 -15.65
CA LEU A 78 10.66 9.04 -16.27
C LEU A 78 11.54 10.22 -16.70
N THR A 79 12.60 10.49 -15.94
CA THR A 79 13.49 11.63 -16.19
C THR A 79 14.58 11.30 -17.21
N LYS A 80 14.89 10.01 -17.41
CA LYS A 80 15.86 9.57 -18.40
C LYS A 80 15.58 8.15 -18.88
N GLU A 81 15.61 7.94 -20.19
CA GLU A 81 15.48 6.62 -20.83
C GLU A 81 16.56 6.47 -21.90
N ASP A 82 17.52 5.57 -21.67
CA ASP A 82 18.57 5.22 -22.63
C ASP A 82 18.43 3.75 -23.02
N TYR A 83 18.18 3.47 -24.30
CA TYR A 83 18.19 2.11 -24.85
C TYR A 83 19.52 1.84 -25.56
N SER A 84 20.05 0.62 -25.46
CA SER A 84 21.32 0.26 -26.09
C SER A 84 21.22 0.10 -27.62
N LYS A 85 20.00 -0.05 -28.14
CA LYS A 85 19.70 -0.33 -29.55
C LYS A 85 18.38 0.29 -29.98
N GLU A 86 18.23 0.50 -31.29
CA GLU A 86 16.98 0.93 -31.93
C GLU A 86 16.18 -0.25 -32.52
N VAL A 87 14.91 -0.02 -32.84
CA VAL A 87 14.05 -1.03 -33.49
C VAL A 87 14.64 -1.44 -34.84
N ALA A 88 14.69 -2.74 -35.10
CA ALA A 88 15.29 -3.36 -36.30
C ALA A 88 16.82 -3.22 -36.40
N GLU A 89 17.50 -2.71 -35.37
CA GLU A 89 18.97 -2.79 -35.28
C GLU A 89 19.40 -4.23 -34.97
N GLU A 90 20.48 -4.68 -35.60
CA GLU A 90 21.07 -5.99 -35.33
C GLU A 90 21.61 -6.04 -33.89
N ALA A 91 21.04 -6.93 -33.09
CA ALA A 91 21.33 -7.02 -31.68
C ALA A 91 20.98 -8.40 -31.13
N LYS A 92 21.89 -8.96 -30.33
CA LYS A 92 21.62 -10.17 -29.54
C LYS A 92 20.97 -9.85 -28.20
N THR A 93 21.19 -8.64 -27.69
CA THR A 93 20.66 -8.15 -26.41
C THR A 93 20.17 -6.72 -26.56
N LEU A 94 19.11 -6.39 -25.84
CA LEU A 94 18.55 -5.05 -25.73
C LEU A 94 18.57 -4.68 -24.25
N ASP A 95 19.26 -3.58 -23.93
CA ASP A 95 19.43 -3.09 -22.56
C ASP A 95 18.76 -1.72 -22.45
N ALA A 96 18.11 -1.45 -21.32
CA ALA A 96 17.52 -0.15 -21.03
C ALA A 96 18.03 0.37 -19.69
N LYS A 97 18.44 1.64 -19.68
CA LYS A 97 18.80 2.37 -18.48
C LYS A 97 17.78 3.49 -18.27
N VAL A 98 16.93 3.27 -17.27
CA VAL A 98 15.85 4.20 -16.93
C VAL A 98 16.10 4.84 -15.58
N THR A 99 15.94 6.15 -15.52
CA THR A 99 15.88 6.92 -14.27
C THR A 99 14.45 7.43 -14.11
N ALA A 100 13.86 7.13 -12.96
CA ALA A 100 12.51 7.56 -12.62
C ALA A 100 12.56 8.35 -11.31
N GLU A 101 11.87 9.47 -11.28
CA GLU A 101 11.54 10.21 -10.06
C GLU A 101 10.16 9.76 -9.59
N VAL A 102 10.03 9.44 -8.30
CA VAL A 102 8.78 8.97 -7.71
C VAL A 102 8.47 9.84 -6.51
N THR A 103 7.34 10.54 -6.58
CA THR A 103 6.88 11.46 -5.53
C THR A 103 5.76 10.80 -4.75
N PHE A 104 5.95 10.68 -3.43
CA PHE A 104 4.95 10.14 -2.52
C PHE A 104 4.33 11.24 -1.67
N TYR A 105 3.01 11.21 -1.54
CA TYR A 105 2.28 12.02 -0.57
C TYR A 105 1.89 11.15 0.61
N LEU A 106 2.29 11.58 1.81
CA LEU A 106 2.16 10.80 3.03
C LEU A 106 1.24 11.51 4.03
N TYR A 107 0.46 10.72 4.78
CA TYR A 107 -0.35 11.23 5.89
C TYR A 107 -0.21 10.35 7.14
N ASN A 108 -0.33 10.96 8.31
CA ASN A 108 -0.31 10.24 9.58
C ASN A 108 -1.73 9.89 10.02
N ASP A 109 -2.02 8.60 10.14
CA ASP A 109 -3.35 8.08 10.50
C ASP A 109 -3.85 8.61 11.86
N ALA A 110 -2.95 8.72 12.85
CA ALA A 110 -3.28 9.21 14.19
C ALA A 110 -3.64 10.70 14.17
N VAL A 111 -2.90 11.50 13.38
CA VAL A 111 -3.18 12.93 13.22
C VAL A 111 -4.56 13.13 12.57
N VAL A 112 -4.85 12.41 11.48
CA VAL A 112 -6.15 12.47 10.80
C VAL A 112 -7.29 12.08 11.75
N LYS A 113 -7.16 10.96 12.47
CA LYS A 113 -8.16 10.53 13.46
C LYS A 113 -8.37 11.58 14.55
N SER A 114 -7.30 12.21 15.04
CA SER A 114 -7.41 13.25 16.07
C SER A 114 -8.16 14.49 15.59
N ALA A 115 -8.01 14.87 14.32
CA ALA A 115 -8.77 15.96 13.70
C ALA A 115 -10.25 15.56 13.55
N LEU A 116 -10.51 14.36 13.02
CA LEU A 116 -11.87 13.84 12.85
C LEU A 116 -12.65 13.74 14.16
N ILE A 117 -12.00 13.40 15.28
CA ILE A 117 -12.67 13.39 16.60
C ILE A 117 -13.19 14.77 16.98
N LYS A 118 -12.42 15.83 16.70
CA LYS A 118 -12.83 17.21 16.99
C LYS A 118 -14.05 17.60 16.16
N ASP A 119 -14.03 17.26 14.87
CA ASP A 119 -15.13 17.57 13.95
C ASP A 119 -16.40 16.74 14.26
N LEU A 120 -16.23 15.52 14.77
CA LEU A 120 -17.33 14.64 15.15
C LEU A 120 -17.84 14.89 16.58
N ALA A 121 -17.11 15.64 17.42
CA ALA A 121 -17.42 15.85 18.84
C ALA A 121 -18.82 16.43 19.05
N GLU A 122 -19.26 17.34 18.19
CA GLU A 122 -20.59 17.98 18.26
C GLU A 122 -21.74 16.99 18.04
N LYS A 123 -21.47 15.85 17.39
CA LYS A 123 -22.44 14.79 17.11
C LYS A 123 -22.47 13.70 18.18
N VAL A 124 -21.57 13.78 19.18
CA VAL A 124 -21.47 12.80 20.26
C VAL A 124 -22.36 13.25 21.43
N PRO A 125 -23.30 12.40 21.92
CA PRO A 125 -24.12 12.73 23.08
C PRO A 125 -23.29 12.88 24.37
N ASP A 126 -23.74 13.70 25.33
CA ASP A 126 -23.03 14.05 26.57
C ASP A 126 -22.55 12.87 27.45
N GLN A 127 -23.16 11.70 27.31
CA GLN A 127 -22.83 10.48 28.07
C GLN A 127 -21.88 9.53 27.33
N TYR A 128 -21.41 9.93 26.15
CA TYR A 128 -20.55 9.13 25.30
C TYR A 128 -19.24 9.84 25.03
N GLU A 129 -18.23 9.06 24.72
CA GLU A 129 -16.92 9.52 24.28
C GLU A 129 -16.55 8.84 22.97
N LEU A 130 -15.92 9.59 22.07
CA LEU A 130 -15.39 9.07 20.81
C LEU A 130 -13.87 8.97 20.92
N LYS A 131 -13.35 7.74 20.92
CA LYS A 131 -11.91 7.46 20.97
C LYS A 131 -11.32 7.29 19.57
N PRO A 132 -10.02 7.59 19.37
CA PRO A 132 -9.36 7.37 18.08
C PRO A 132 -9.46 5.93 17.57
N GLU A 133 -9.47 4.95 18.47
CA GLU A 133 -9.62 3.53 18.12
C GLU A 133 -10.98 3.21 17.48
N HIS A 134 -12.02 3.99 17.81
CA HIS A 134 -13.39 3.79 17.32
C HIS A 134 -13.72 4.67 16.10
N VAL A 135 -12.73 5.39 15.58
CA VAL A 135 -12.87 6.18 14.35
C VAL A 135 -12.23 5.41 13.20
N SER A 136 -13.03 5.19 12.17
CA SER A 136 -12.57 4.67 10.88
C SER A 136 -12.84 5.72 9.81
N PHE A 137 -11.98 5.78 8.80
CA PHE A 137 -12.21 6.64 7.65
C PHE A 137 -11.70 5.96 6.39
N THR A 138 -12.27 6.38 5.26
CA THR A 138 -11.75 6.07 3.93
C THR A 138 -11.53 7.37 3.19
N ILE A 139 -10.49 7.42 2.35
CA ILE A 139 -10.27 8.54 1.43
C ILE A 139 -11.30 8.42 0.32
N ALA A 140 -12.07 9.49 0.11
CA ALA A 140 -13.10 9.57 -0.91
C ALA A 140 -12.55 10.21 -2.20
N ASN A 141 -11.68 11.21 -2.04
CA ASN A 141 -10.97 11.88 -3.12
C ASN A 141 -9.69 12.50 -2.56
N SER A 142 -8.68 12.65 -3.41
CA SER A 142 -7.47 13.40 -3.09
C SER A 142 -7.00 14.16 -4.33
N GLU A 143 -6.60 15.42 -4.15
CA GLU A 143 -6.17 16.30 -5.25
C GLU A 143 -5.06 17.25 -4.80
N ILE A 144 -4.22 17.64 -5.74
CA ILE A 144 -3.21 18.69 -5.55
C ILE A 144 -3.85 20.02 -6.00
N THR A 145 -3.77 21.01 -5.13
CA THR A 145 -4.29 22.38 -5.30
C THR A 145 -3.17 23.39 -5.12
N ASP A 146 -3.41 24.65 -5.49
CA ASP A 146 -2.43 25.73 -5.32
C ASP A 146 -2.02 25.95 -3.84
N ASP A 147 -2.92 25.62 -2.90
CA ASP A 147 -2.71 25.72 -1.46
C ASP A 147 -2.11 24.44 -0.83
N GLY A 148 -1.83 23.42 -1.63
CA GLY A 148 -1.29 22.13 -1.20
C GLY A 148 -2.20 20.94 -1.51
N VAL A 149 -2.18 19.90 -0.67
CA VAL A 149 -2.95 18.67 -0.90
C VAL A 149 -4.31 18.74 -0.20
N SER A 150 -5.37 18.61 -0.98
CA SER A 150 -6.75 18.50 -0.50
C SER A 150 -7.18 17.04 -0.45
N ILE A 151 -7.76 16.62 0.68
CA ILE A 151 -8.20 15.23 0.89
C ILE A 151 -9.65 15.25 1.40
N SER A 152 -10.54 14.59 0.66
CA SER A 152 -11.91 14.36 1.09
C SER A 152 -12.01 13.00 1.79
N LEU A 153 -12.59 12.98 2.99
CA LEU A 153 -12.66 11.78 3.83
C LEU A 153 -14.12 11.40 4.13
N ASN A 154 -14.40 10.11 4.04
CA ASN A 154 -15.62 9.52 4.58
C ASN A 154 -15.31 8.91 5.95
N ALA A 155 -15.69 9.61 7.02
CA ALA A 155 -15.42 9.18 8.39
C ALA A 155 -16.65 8.55 9.08
N LYS A 156 -16.40 7.52 9.89
CA LYS A 156 -17.38 6.87 10.76
C LYS A 156 -16.78 6.73 12.16
N GLY A 157 -17.48 7.27 13.15
CA GLY A 157 -17.15 7.11 14.56
C GLY A 157 -18.19 6.27 15.28
N LYS A 158 -17.76 5.32 16.10
CA LYS A 158 -18.63 4.60 17.05
C LYS A 158 -18.40 5.16 18.47
N PRO A 159 -19.23 6.09 18.95
CA PRO A 159 -19.09 6.61 20.29
C PRO A 159 -19.38 5.50 21.31
N SER A 160 -18.57 5.40 22.36
CA SER A 160 -18.74 4.45 23.46
C SER A 160 -19.19 5.17 24.72
N TYR A 161 -19.93 4.50 25.60
CA TYR A 161 -20.37 5.12 26.85
C TYR A 161 -19.17 5.59 27.69
N LYS A 162 -19.25 6.82 28.21
CA LYS A 162 -18.21 7.39 29.05
C LYS A 162 -18.22 6.68 30.41
N VAL A 163 -17.22 5.87 30.67
CA VAL A 163 -17.07 5.20 31.96
C VAL A 163 -16.05 5.95 32.82
N ASP A 164 -16.53 6.60 33.89
CA ASP A 164 -15.64 7.18 34.89
C ASP A 164 -15.01 6.06 35.73
N GLN A 165 -13.80 5.64 35.34
CA GLN A 165 -13.05 4.62 36.06
C GLN A 165 -12.75 5.02 37.50
N LYS A 166 -12.57 6.31 37.82
CA LYS A 166 -12.29 6.75 39.19
C LYS A 166 -13.53 6.57 40.07
N GLU A 167 -14.70 6.92 39.53
CA GLU A 167 -15.96 6.72 40.24
C GLU A 167 -16.25 5.22 40.43
N LEU A 168 -16.01 4.40 39.42
CA LEU A 168 -16.15 2.94 39.53
C LEU A 168 -15.22 2.35 40.59
N VAL A 169 -13.93 2.71 40.56
CA VAL A 169 -12.93 2.27 41.54
C VAL A 169 -13.33 2.68 42.96
N ALA A 170 -13.82 3.91 43.15
CA ALA A 170 -14.30 4.37 44.46
C ALA A 170 -15.52 3.57 44.96
N ARG A 171 -16.44 3.17 44.07
CA ARG A 171 -17.65 2.42 44.43
C ARG A 171 -17.40 0.95 44.75
N ILE A 172 -16.41 0.34 44.09
CA ILE A 172 -16.04 -1.06 44.33
C ILE A 172 -15.06 -1.23 45.49
N LYS A 173 -14.40 -0.15 45.94
CA LYS A 173 -13.45 -0.16 47.04
C LYS A 173 -14.01 -0.78 48.32
N ALA A 174 -13.21 -1.66 48.95
CA ALA A 174 -13.58 -2.45 50.12
C ALA A 174 -14.89 -3.27 49.97
N LYS A 175 -15.33 -3.56 48.75
CA LYS A 175 -16.51 -4.40 48.51
C LYS A 175 -16.12 -5.87 48.37
N PRO A 176 -17.02 -6.81 48.71
CA PRO A 176 -16.82 -8.22 48.42
C PRO A 176 -16.63 -8.43 46.92
N THR A 177 -15.64 -9.21 46.51
CA THR A 177 -15.34 -9.46 45.08
C THR A 177 -16.55 -10.05 44.34
N LYS A 178 -17.37 -10.85 45.02
CA LYS A 178 -18.65 -11.39 44.49
C LYS A 178 -19.69 -10.33 44.16
N SER A 179 -19.65 -9.17 44.80
CA SER A 179 -20.61 -8.08 44.60
C SER A 179 -20.12 -7.06 43.56
N VAL A 180 -18.84 -7.11 43.17
CA VAL A 180 -18.23 -6.16 42.23
C VAL A 180 -18.91 -6.22 40.86
N GLU A 181 -19.19 -7.42 40.35
CA GLU A 181 -19.89 -7.60 39.07
C GLU A 181 -21.24 -6.88 39.05
N GLN A 182 -22.05 -7.08 40.09
CA GLN A 182 -23.37 -6.48 40.18
C GLN A 182 -23.27 -4.96 40.32
N ILE A 183 -22.28 -4.45 41.06
CA ILE A 183 -22.05 -3.00 41.22
C ILE A 183 -21.62 -2.37 39.89
N ILE A 184 -20.73 -3.02 39.14
CA ILE A 184 -20.25 -2.52 37.85
C ILE A 184 -21.40 -2.55 36.82
N LYS A 185 -22.09 -3.68 36.65
CA LYS A 185 -23.21 -3.82 35.70
C LYS A 185 -24.42 -2.91 35.99
N SER A 186 -24.62 -2.51 37.25
CA SER A 186 -25.74 -1.63 37.63
C SER A 186 -25.43 -0.13 37.49
N ASN A 187 -24.16 0.27 37.59
CA ASN A 187 -23.78 1.69 37.59
C ASN A 187 -23.10 2.13 36.28
N ALA A 188 -22.33 1.24 35.66
CA ALA A 188 -21.77 1.48 34.35
C ALA A 188 -22.50 0.58 33.37
N ARG A 189 -23.06 1.18 32.32
CA ARG A 189 -23.61 0.45 31.17
C ARG A 189 -22.43 -0.22 30.43
N THR A 190 -21.87 -1.27 31.02
CA THR A 190 -20.66 -1.98 30.57
C THR A 190 -21.00 -3.41 30.20
N SER A 191 -20.54 -3.87 29.04
CA SER A 191 -20.79 -5.22 28.54
C SER A 191 -20.03 -6.27 29.35
N GLY A 192 -18.86 -5.89 29.87
CA GLY A 192 -17.99 -6.75 30.66
C GLY A 192 -17.06 -5.96 31.60
N TYR A 193 -16.42 -6.68 32.51
CA TYR A 193 -15.40 -6.12 33.40
C TYR A 193 -14.27 -7.13 33.60
N SER A 194 -13.04 -6.62 33.66
CA SER A 194 -11.86 -7.35 34.12
C SER A 194 -11.36 -6.72 35.41
N LEU A 195 -11.17 -7.56 36.43
CA LEU A 195 -10.68 -7.16 37.75
C LEU A 195 -9.41 -7.94 38.05
N GLU A 196 -8.26 -7.25 38.02
CA GLU A 196 -7.00 -7.82 38.47
C GLU A 196 -6.70 -7.34 39.89
N VAL A 197 -6.70 -8.28 40.86
CA VAL A 197 -6.43 -7.99 42.27
C VAL A 197 -5.02 -8.43 42.64
N ASN A 198 -4.13 -7.47 42.80
CA ASN A 198 -2.76 -7.68 43.29
C ASN A 198 -2.71 -7.41 44.80
N SER A 199 -3.22 -8.35 45.59
CA SER A 199 -3.15 -8.25 47.06
C SER A 199 -1.91 -8.99 47.60
N PRO A 200 -1.01 -8.32 48.32
CA PRO A 200 0.12 -8.97 48.99
C PRO A 200 -0.30 -9.86 50.17
N ILE A 201 -1.59 -9.87 50.54
CA ILE A 201 -2.11 -10.62 51.69
C ILE A 201 -3.04 -11.76 51.21
N PRO A 202 -2.71 -13.04 51.46
CA PRO A 202 -3.38 -14.20 50.87
C PRO A 202 -4.86 -14.37 51.26
N PHE A 203 -5.29 -13.83 52.41
CA PHE A 203 -6.67 -13.89 52.89
C PHE A 203 -7.56 -12.73 52.40
N PHE A 204 -6.98 -11.70 51.77
CA PHE A 204 -7.70 -10.52 51.28
C PHE A 204 -8.20 -10.67 49.83
N LYS A 205 -8.22 -11.88 49.27
CA LYS A 205 -8.79 -12.14 47.93
C LYS A 205 -10.34 -12.08 47.90
N PHE A 206 -10.99 -12.04 49.06
CA PHE A 206 -12.45 -11.96 49.18
C PHE A 206 -13.01 -10.53 49.08
N PHE A 207 -12.15 -9.51 49.22
CA PHE A 207 -12.53 -8.10 49.14
C PHE A 207 -11.59 -7.36 48.19
N THR A 208 -12.09 -6.33 47.52
CA THR A 208 -11.22 -5.41 46.76
C THR A 208 -10.31 -4.64 47.72
N PRO A 209 -9.02 -4.45 47.40
CA PRO A 209 -8.08 -3.72 48.26
C PRO A 209 -8.51 -2.29 48.56
N LEU A 210 -8.08 -1.77 49.72
CA LEU A 210 -8.31 -0.37 50.13
C LEU A 210 -7.41 0.64 49.40
N PHE A 211 -6.36 0.19 48.75
CA PHE A 211 -5.42 1.06 48.04
C PHE A 211 -5.55 0.83 46.55
N ASP A 212 -5.77 1.92 45.83
CA ASP A 212 -6.00 1.94 44.38
C ASP A 212 -4.75 1.49 43.59
N ARG A 213 -3.61 1.35 44.27
CA ARG A 213 -2.35 0.79 43.74
C ARG A 213 -2.33 -0.74 43.67
N ASN A 214 -3.27 -1.41 44.33
CA ASN A 214 -3.26 -2.86 44.50
C ASN A 214 -4.27 -3.59 43.60
N TYR A 215 -4.94 -2.87 42.68
CA TYR A 215 -5.85 -3.47 41.71
C TYR A 215 -6.06 -2.56 40.49
N THR A 216 -6.27 -3.17 39.33
CA THR A 216 -6.62 -2.49 38.07
C THR A 216 -7.99 -2.99 37.62
N VAL A 217 -8.89 -2.06 37.28
CA VAL A 217 -10.20 -2.40 36.72
C VAL A 217 -10.30 -1.82 35.32
N THR A 218 -10.46 -2.72 34.36
CA THR A 218 -10.74 -2.36 32.97
C THR A 218 -12.16 -2.80 32.67
N SER A 219 -13.03 -1.84 32.38
CA SER A 219 -14.41 -2.09 31.98
C SER A 219 -14.55 -1.92 30.48
N GLU A 220 -15.19 -2.88 29.83
CA GLU A 220 -15.59 -2.73 28.43
C GLU A 220 -16.92 -2.00 28.38
N PRO A 221 -17.01 -0.81 27.75
CA PRO A 221 -18.27 -0.11 27.58
C PRO A 221 -19.27 -0.98 26.78
N LEU A 222 -20.58 -0.84 27.02
CA LEU A 222 -21.57 -1.41 26.10
C LEU A 222 -21.38 -0.79 24.72
N GLU A 223 -21.31 -1.64 23.68
CA GLU A 223 -21.39 -1.23 22.27
C GLU A 223 -22.76 -0.63 21.91
#